data_AF-A0A1B8BW66-F1
#
_entry.id   AF-A0A1B8BW66-F1
#
_cell.length_a   1.000
_cell.length_b   1.000
_cell.length_c   1.000
_cell.angle_alpha   90.00
_cell.angle_beta   90.00
_cell.angle_gamma   90.00
#
_symmetry.space_group_name_H-M   'P 1'
#
loop_
_entity.id
_entity.type
_entity.pdbx_description
1 polymer ?
#
loop_
_entity_poly.entity_id
_entity_poly.type
_entity_poly.pdbx_seq_one_letter_code
_entity_poly.pdbx_strand_id
1 'polypeptide(L)'
;MEKQMEEREAAHRAEIELLGERQRLIEKEKVDLEKQQRQRDEITPKTDFAPYSVTMVDGLVMCIGPRQCLSNDTLPTQKKGSALVAAASYGEVSNNTRVWIAGYTNGIWYMSAHFNQSYPNLEAYIHERGKDNLKLCSLGPGNSYYARWRDGRWVSWASDEIIDAISDAHSDGRYVKAIALGYGKSYVISLGLRSRTTKWSKLGIRYNLKGYYKGLKKFLYENYRTTSIVAIALDMSNETDFQMVYHNEEDADDTTINFRRRISDDDVRSSIGEWWGKA
;
A
#
# COMPACT_ATOMS: atom_id res chain seq x y z
N MET A 1 50.37 -50.94 -30.32
CA MET A 1 49.66 -50.79 -29.02
C MET A 1 49.92 -49.43 -28.40
N GLU A 2 51.16 -48.97 -28.34
CA GLU A 2 51.56 -47.67 -27.77
C GLU A 2 50.84 -46.46 -28.41
N LYS A 3 50.77 -46.40 -29.75
CA LYS A 3 50.05 -45.35 -30.49
C LYS A 3 48.55 -45.23 -30.16
N GLN A 4 47.88 -46.35 -29.84
CA GLN A 4 46.48 -46.35 -29.44
C GLN A 4 46.26 -45.90 -27.99
N MET A 5 47.29 -46.01 -27.15
CA MET A 5 47.26 -45.52 -25.77
C MET A 5 47.42 -44.01 -25.75
N GLU A 6 48.35 -43.47 -26.54
CA GLU A 6 48.56 -42.03 -26.70
C GLU A 6 47.32 -41.31 -27.28
N GLU A 7 46.65 -41.89 -28.28
CA GLU A 7 45.40 -41.35 -28.82
C GLU A 7 44.27 -41.31 -27.78
N ARG A 8 44.17 -42.34 -26.93
CA ARG A 8 43.16 -42.38 -25.85
C ARG A 8 43.45 -41.35 -24.77
N GLU A 9 44.72 -41.16 -24.41
CA GLU A 9 45.12 -40.14 -23.43
C GLU A 9 44.95 -38.72 -23.96
N ALA A 10 45.19 -38.49 -25.26
CA ALA A 10 44.96 -37.21 -25.90
C ALA A 10 43.45 -36.89 -25.98
N ALA A 11 42.62 -37.87 -26.36
CA ALA A 11 41.17 -37.72 -26.38
C ALA A 11 40.58 -37.47 -24.99
N HIS A 12 41.07 -38.18 -23.97
CA HIS A 12 40.62 -37.99 -22.59
C HIS A 12 41.02 -36.61 -22.03
N ARG A 13 42.23 -36.13 -22.36
CA ARG A 13 42.66 -34.76 -21.99
C ARG A 13 41.79 -33.68 -22.64
N ALA A 14 41.47 -33.84 -23.92
CA ALA A 14 40.57 -32.92 -24.63
C ALA A 14 39.15 -32.92 -24.04
N GLU A 15 38.65 -34.09 -23.63
CA GLU A 15 37.35 -34.21 -22.97
C GLU A 15 37.31 -33.51 -21.59
N ILE A 16 38.37 -33.66 -20.79
CA ILE A 16 38.52 -32.96 -19.50
C ILE A 16 38.55 -31.44 -19.70
N GLU A 17 39.27 -30.95 -20.71
CA GLU A 17 39.36 -29.52 -21.02
C GLU A 17 37.98 -28.96 -21.41
N LEU A 18 37.25 -29.66 -22.28
CA LEU A 18 35.91 -29.27 -22.73
C LEU A 18 34.89 -29.27 -21.58
N LEU A 19 34.96 -30.23 -20.66
CA LEU A 19 34.14 -30.26 -19.46
C LEU A 19 34.47 -29.08 -18.53
N GLY A 20 35.76 -28.74 -18.40
CA GLY A 20 36.22 -27.59 -17.62
C GLY A 20 35.68 -26.26 -18.16
N GLU A 21 35.69 -26.07 -19.48
CA GLU A 21 35.12 -24.87 -20.11
C GLU A 21 33.61 -24.77 -19.93
N ARG A 22 32.89 -25.88 -20.09
CA ARG A 22 31.44 -25.94 -19.87
C ARG A 22 31.07 -25.58 -18.43
N GLN A 23 31.85 -26.05 -17.46
CA GLN A 23 31.60 -25.76 -16.06
C GLN A 23 31.81 -24.28 -15.72
N ARG A 24 32.83 -23.64 -16.32
CA ARG A 24 33.04 -22.18 -16.20
C ARG A 24 31.89 -21.36 -16.80
N LEU A 25 31.32 -21.80 -17.92
CA LEU A 25 30.18 -21.13 -18.53
C LEU A 25 28.93 -21.20 -17.65
N ILE A 26 28.63 -22.37 -17.09
CA ILE A 26 27.50 -22.56 -16.17
C ILE A 26 27.65 -21.69 -14.92
N GLU A 27 28.86 -21.61 -14.36
CA GLU A 27 29.11 -20.80 -13.17
C GLU A 27 28.96 -19.30 -13.45
N LYS A 28 29.41 -18.84 -14.62
CA LYS A 28 29.19 -17.46 -15.07
C LYS A 28 27.70 -17.14 -15.26
N GLU A 29 26.95 -18.03 -15.92
CA GLU A 29 25.50 -17.88 -16.11
C GLU A 29 24.73 -17.87 -14.79
N LYS A 30 25.14 -18.70 -13.82
CA LYS A 30 24.57 -18.70 -12.47
C LYS A 30 24.80 -17.37 -11.76
N VAL A 31 26.01 -16.80 -11.85
CA VAL A 31 26.32 -15.49 -11.26
C VAL A 31 25.50 -14.38 -11.91
N ASP A 32 25.33 -14.41 -13.24
CA ASP A 32 24.52 -13.43 -13.96
C ASP A 32 23.03 -13.55 -13.61
N LEU A 33 22.51 -14.77 -13.47
CA LEU A 33 21.15 -15.04 -13.00
C LEU A 33 20.94 -14.59 -11.55
N GLU A 34 21.89 -14.85 -10.65
CA GLU A 34 21.84 -14.35 -9.27
C GLU A 34 21.88 -12.82 -9.21
N LYS A 35 22.65 -12.18 -10.10
CA LYS A 35 22.70 -10.71 -10.21
C LYS A 35 21.38 -10.15 -10.74
N GLN A 36 20.76 -10.78 -11.72
CA GLN A 36 19.42 -10.42 -12.20
C GLN A 36 18.34 -10.65 -11.12
N GLN A 37 18.45 -11.73 -10.35
CA GLN A 37 17.56 -12.02 -9.22
C GLN A 37 17.70 -10.95 -8.14
N ARG A 38 18.93 -10.58 -7.75
CA ARG A 38 19.19 -9.48 -6.79
C ARG A 38 18.68 -8.13 -7.28
N GLN A 39 18.82 -7.83 -8.57
CA GLN A 39 18.25 -6.61 -9.16
C GLN A 39 16.71 -6.64 -9.15
N ARG A 40 16.07 -7.80 -9.36
CA ARG A 40 14.61 -7.95 -9.19
C ARG A 40 14.17 -7.85 -7.73
N ASP A 41 14.95 -8.39 -6.81
CA ASP A 41 14.68 -8.34 -5.37
C ASP A 41 14.91 -6.93 -4.78
N GLU A 42 15.81 -6.13 -5.37
CA GLU A 42 15.99 -4.70 -5.07
C GLU A 42 14.82 -3.82 -5.58
N ILE A 43 14.13 -4.25 -6.63
CA ILE A 43 12.90 -3.59 -7.13
C ILE A 43 11.68 -4.00 -6.31
N THR A 44 11.74 -5.12 -5.57
CA THR A 44 10.68 -5.49 -4.65
C THR A 44 10.83 -4.63 -3.41
N PRO A 45 9.89 -3.71 -3.12
CA PRO A 45 10.04 -2.85 -1.96
C PRO A 45 10.07 -3.72 -0.70
N LYS A 46 11.22 -3.80 -0.02
CA LYS A 46 11.31 -4.21 1.40
C LYS A 46 10.70 -3.11 2.28
N THR A 47 9.55 -2.58 1.90
CA THR A 47 8.96 -1.44 2.56
C THR A 47 8.06 -1.93 3.68
N ASP A 48 8.27 -1.40 4.88
CA ASP A 48 7.34 -1.47 6.01
C ASP A 48 5.98 -0.78 5.75
N PHE A 49 5.76 -0.32 4.52
CA PHE A 49 4.53 0.32 4.07
C PHE A 49 3.48 -0.74 3.71
N ALA A 50 2.21 -0.40 3.92
CA ALA A 50 1.13 -1.27 3.45
C ALA A 50 1.29 -1.49 1.95
N PRO A 51 1.14 -2.72 1.44
CA PRO A 51 1.34 -3.02 0.02
C PRO A 51 0.36 -2.27 -0.88
N TYR A 52 -0.72 -1.72 -0.31
CA TYR A 52 -1.73 -0.95 -1.00
C TYR A 52 -2.01 0.36 -0.29
N SER A 53 -2.27 1.40 -1.06
CA SER A 53 -2.80 2.70 -0.62
C SER A 53 -3.91 3.11 -1.56
N VAL A 54 -5.00 3.64 -1.03
CA VAL A 54 -6.11 4.15 -1.84
C VAL A 54 -6.48 5.55 -1.38
N THR A 55 -6.95 6.36 -2.30
CA THR A 55 -7.48 7.69 -1.98
C THR A 55 -8.67 8.02 -2.87
N MET A 56 -9.60 8.75 -2.29
CA MET A 56 -10.76 9.29 -2.98
C MET A 56 -11.10 10.66 -2.37
N VAL A 57 -11.14 11.71 -3.20
CA VAL A 57 -11.54 13.06 -2.75
C VAL A 57 -11.83 13.96 -3.94
N ASP A 58 -13.01 14.58 -3.98
CA ASP A 58 -13.36 15.58 -4.99
C ASP A 58 -13.10 15.09 -6.42
N GLY A 59 -13.60 13.89 -6.72
CA GLY A 59 -13.43 13.25 -8.03
C GLY A 59 -12.05 12.67 -8.30
N LEU A 60 -11.06 12.87 -7.43
CA LEU A 60 -9.80 12.10 -7.48
C LEU A 60 -10.08 10.67 -7.07
N VAL A 61 -9.58 9.72 -7.87
CA VAL A 61 -9.51 8.31 -7.52
C VAL A 61 -8.08 7.84 -7.71
N MET A 62 -7.49 7.26 -6.66
CA MET A 62 -6.13 6.73 -6.70
C MET A 62 -6.05 5.37 -6.01
N CYS A 63 -5.30 4.44 -6.61
CA CYS A 63 -4.95 3.13 -6.06
C CYS A 63 -3.48 2.83 -6.35
N ILE A 64 -2.67 2.77 -5.30
CA ILE A 64 -1.27 2.36 -5.36
C ILE A 64 -1.20 0.92 -4.85
N GLY A 65 -0.50 0.06 -5.60
CA GLY A 65 -0.18 -1.31 -5.21
C GLY A 65 1.27 -1.65 -5.55
N PRO A 66 1.75 -2.86 -5.23
CA PRO A 66 3.18 -3.19 -5.35
C PRO A 66 3.70 -3.21 -6.79
N ARG A 67 2.80 -3.37 -7.77
CA ARG A 67 3.15 -3.50 -9.20
C ARG A 67 2.54 -2.41 -10.07
N GLN A 68 1.63 -1.62 -9.53
CA GLN A 68 0.83 -0.70 -10.32
C GLN A 68 0.39 0.50 -9.49
N CYS A 69 0.40 1.68 -10.11
CA CYS A 69 -0.24 2.87 -9.60
C CYS A 69 -1.31 3.29 -10.60
N LEU A 70 -2.53 3.47 -10.11
CA LEU A 70 -3.69 3.83 -10.90
C LEU A 70 -4.23 5.15 -10.36
N SER A 71 -4.34 6.17 -11.21
CA SER A 71 -4.94 7.46 -10.84
C SER A 71 -5.58 8.11 -12.05
N ASN A 72 -6.65 8.88 -11.82
CA ASN A 72 -7.27 9.74 -12.82
C ASN A 72 -6.76 11.18 -12.79
N ASP A 73 -5.71 11.44 -12.00
CA ASP A 73 -5.07 12.74 -11.86
C ASP A 73 -3.55 12.55 -11.86
N THR A 74 -2.83 13.67 -11.94
CA THR A 74 -1.39 13.67 -11.80
C THR A 74 -1.04 13.42 -10.33
N LEU A 75 -0.20 12.40 -10.09
CA LEU A 75 0.36 12.15 -8.77
C LEU A 75 1.13 13.38 -8.26
N PRO A 76 1.30 13.53 -6.94
CA PRO A 76 2.02 14.66 -6.37
C PRO A 76 3.39 14.81 -7.05
N THR A 77 3.67 16.01 -7.56
CA THR A 77 4.70 16.29 -8.57
C THR A 77 6.04 15.64 -8.24
N GLN A 78 6.33 14.54 -8.93
CA GLN A 78 7.66 13.96 -8.99
C GLN A 78 8.52 14.87 -9.87
N LYS A 79 9.60 15.44 -9.31
CA LYS A 79 10.69 15.93 -10.16
C LYS A 79 11.18 14.77 -11.04
N LYS A 80 11.60 15.04 -12.27
CA LYS A 80 12.19 14.02 -13.15
C LYS A 80 13.30 13.26 -12.41
N GLY A 81 13.18 11.94 -12.30
CA GLY A 81 14.11 11.07 -11.56
C GLY A 81 13.80 10.84 -10.06
N SER A 82 12.64 11.28 -9.56
CA SER A 82 12.23 11.03 -8.17
C SER A 82 11.81 9.58 -7.93
N ALA A 83 11.85 9.15 -6.67
CA ALA A 83 11.36 7.85 -6.23
C ALA A 83 9.86 7.67 -6.56
N LEU A 84 9.41 6.41 -6.63
CA LEU A 84 8.00 6.07 -6.87
C LEU A 84 7.16 6.39 -5.62
N VAL A 85 5.91 6.80 -5.81
CA VAL A 85 4.97 6.98 -4.70
C VAL A 85 4.58 5.60 -4.16
N ALA A 86 4.78 5.38 -2.86
CA ALA A 86 4.43 4.15 -2.15
C ALA A 86 3.09 4.26 -1.41
N ALA A 87 2.73 5.46 -0.95
CA ALA A 87 1.45 5.75 -0.33
C ALA A 87 1.09 7.22 -0.52
N ALA A 88 -0.19 7.55 -0.54
CA ALA A 88 -0.62 8.94 -0.38
C ALA A 88 -1.96 9.01 0.33
N SER A 89 -2.17 10.15 0.99
CA SER A 89 -3.45 10.57 1.54
C SER A 89 -3.68 12.00 1.11
N TYR A 90 -4.86 12.24 0.57
CA TYR A 90 -5.31 13.55 0.15
C TYR A 90 -6.41 14.02 1.10
N GLY A 91 -6.31 15.29 1.48
CA GLY A 91 -7.24 15.97 2.37
C GLY A 91 -8.09 16.96 1.58
N GLU A 92 -8.62 17.94 2.30
CA GLU A 92 -9.49 18.98 1.74
C GLU A 92 -8.78 19.87 0.71
N VAL A 93 -9.57 20.60 -0.07
CA VAL A 93 -9.07 21.63 -0.99
C VAL A 93 -8.81 22.91 -0.22
N SER A 94 -7.58 23.43 -0.34
CA SER A 94 -7.16 24.73 0.18
C SER A 94 -6.61 25.57 -0.96
N ASN A 95 -7.12 26.80 -1.12
CA ASN A 95 -6.75 27.71 -2.22
C ASN A 95 -6.85 27.04 -3.61
N ASN A 96 -7.98 26.38 -3.90
CA ASN A 96 -8.21 25.61 -5.12
C ASN A 96 -7.17 24.50 -5.40
N THR A 97 -6.36 24.14 -4.40
CA THR A 97 -5.36 23.07 -4.50
C THR A 97 -5.66 22.01 -3.47
N ARG A 98 -5.69 20.75 -3.91
CA ARG A 98 -5.91 19.62 -3.00
C ARG A 98 -4.72 19.47 -2.06
N VAL A 99 -4.97 19.42 -0.76
CA VAL A 99 -3.94 19.15 0.24
C VAL A 99 -3.59 17.68 0.22
N TRP A 100 -2.31 17.34 0.37
CA TRP A 100 -1.86 15.96 0.35
C TRP A 100 -0.61 15.72 1.17
N ILE A 101 -0.41 14.45 1.53
CA ILE A 101 0.81 13.90 2.09
C ILE A 101 1.07 12.52 1.47
N ALA A 102 2.29 12.31 0.98
CA ALA A 102 2.66 11.11 0.23
C ALA A 102 4.01 10.55 0.69
N GLY A 103 4.06 9.23 0.87
CA GLY A 103 5.26 8.46 1.18
C GLY A 103 5.81 7.84 -0.10
N TYR A 104 7.14 7.85 -0.25
CA TYR A 104 7.83 7.36 -1.43
C TYR A 104 8.62 6.09 -1.12
N THR A 105 8.97 5.31 -2.14
CA THR A 105 9.59 3.99 -1.99
C THR A 105 10.96 4.00 -1.30
N ASN A 106 11.63 5.14 -1.27
CA ASN A 106 12.89 5.36 -0.55
C ASN A 106 12.68 5.76 0.93
N GLY A 107 11.45 5.70 1.45
CA GLY A 107 11.13 6.02 2.83
C GLY A 107 10.95 7.51 3.12
N ILE A 108 11.07 8.38 2.11
CA ILE A 108 10.91 9.82 2.25
C ILE A 108 9.42 10.18 2.08
N TRP A 109 8.89 11.01 2.97
CA TRP A 109 7.55 11.59 2.81
C TRP A 109 7.61 13.03 2.29
N TYR A 110 6.61 13.44 1.52
CA TYR A 110 6.40 14.81 1.06
C TYR A 110 4.97 15.25 1.37
N MET A 111 4.75 16.55 1.45
CA MET A 111 3.43 17.15 1.67
C MET A 111 3.27 18.37 0.78
N SER A 112 2.03 18.68 0.42
CA SER A 112 1.67 19.87 -0.36
C SER A 112 2.03 21.16 0.37
N ALA A 113 2.28 22.25 -0.36
CA ALA A 113 2.60 23.56 0.23
C ALA A 113 1.51 24.09 1.19
N HIS A 114 0.25 23.70 0.99
CA HIS A 114 -0.89 24.12 1.82
C HIS A 114 -1.21 23.16 2.97
N PHE A 115 -0.35 22.17 3.23
CA PHE A 115 -0.60 21.16 4.26
C PHE A 115 -0.72 21.77 5.66
N ASN A 116 0.12 22.74 5.98
CA ASN A 116 0.10 23.45 7.26
C ASN A 116 -1.17 24.28 7.48
N GLN A 117 -1.79 24.78 6.41
CA GLN A 117 -3.00 25.58 6.49
C GLN A 117 -4.21 24.73 6.86
N SER A 118 -4.32 23.53 6.27
CA SER A 118 -5.45 22.62 6.52
C SER A 118 -5.20 21.66 7.69
N TYR A 119 -3.97 21.25 7.96
CA TYR A 119 -3.65 20.30 9.03
C TYR A 119 -2.51 20.80 9.94
N PRO A 120 -2.64 22.00 10.57
CA PRO A 120 -1.56 22.62 11.34
C PRO A 120 -1.09 21.76 12.50
N ASN A 121 -2.04 21.14 13.23
CA ASN A 121 -1.70 20.27 14.36
C ASN A 121 -0.94 19.02 13.90
N LEU A 122 -1.34 18.42 12.79
CA LEU A 122 -0.65 17.25 12.24
C LEU A 122 0.76 17.61 11.74
N GLU A 123 0.92 18.77 11.10
CA GLU A 123 2.24 19.26 10.70
C GLU A 123 3.18 19.40 11.91
N ALA A 124 2.71 19.98 13.02
CA ALA A 124 3.49 20.09 14.24
C ALA A 124 3.98 18.73 14.75
N TYR A 125 3.09 17.72 14.79
CA TYR A 125 3.47 16.35 15.16
C TYR A 125 4.44 15.70 14.17
N ILE A 126 4.30 15.95 12.87
CA ILE A 126 5.22 15.46 11.83
C ILE A 126 6.61 16.09 12.02
N HIS A 127 6.68 17.37 12.37
CA HIS A 127 7.94 18.06 12.66
C HIS A 127 8.60 17.50 13.92
N GLU A 128 7.83 17.32 15.00
CA GLU A 128 8.30 16.78 16.28
C GLU A 128 8.82 15.33 16.16
N ARG A 129 8.05 14.46 15.50
CA ARG A 129 8.28 12.99 15.50
C ARG A 129 9.08 12.49 14.30
N GLY A 130 9.41 13.38 13.39
CA GLY A 130 10.13 13.08 12.16
C GLY A 130 9.21 12.56 11.06
N LYS A 131 9.22 13.28 9.95
CA LYS A 131 8.48 12.95 8.73
C LYS A 131 8.88 11.58 8.15
N ASP A 132 10.16 11.24 8.14
CA ASP A 132 10.64 9.97 7.58
C ASP A 132 10.31 8.77 8.48
N ASN A 133 9.91 9.02 9.74
CA ASN A 133 9.42 8.00 10.67
C ASN A 133 7.90 7.78 10.54
N LEU A 134 7.20 8.53 9.68
CA LEU A 134 5.78 8.33 9.42
C LEU A 134 5.54 6.98 8.71
N LYS A 135 4.55 6.24 9.17
CA LYS A 135 4.20 4.90 8.65
C LYS A 135 2.84 4.88 7.95
N LEU A 136 1.86 5.54 8.55
CA LEU A 136 0.49 5.61 8.05
C LEU A 136 -0.05 7.00 8.31
N CYS A 137 -0.71 7.59 7.32
CA CYS A 137 -1.40 8.86 7.45
C CYS A 137 -2.73 8.76 6.69
N SER A 138 -3.79 9.28 7.30
CA SER A 138 -5.12 9.41 6.71
C SER A 138 -5.65 10.79 7.05
N LEU A 139 -5.99 11.55 6.01
CA LEU A 139 -6.60 12.87 6.10
C LEU A 139 -8.10 12.73 5.90
N GLY A 140 -8.87 13.53 6.62
CA GLY A 140 -10.33 13.57 6.57
C GLY A 140 -10.86 15.01 6.60
N PRO A 141 -12.20 15.16 6.59
CA PRO A 141 -12.84 16.46 6.54
C PRO A 141 -12.70 17.23 7.85
N GLY A 142 -12.79 18.55 7.79
CA GLY A 142 -12.71 19.47 8.94
C GLY A 142 -11.40 19.35 9.69
N ASN A 143 -10.28 19.29 8.97
CA ASN A 143 -8.94 19.09 9.52
C ASN A 143 -8.79 17.78 10.34
N SER A 144 -9.67 16.78 10.15
CA SER A 144 -9.57 15.51 10.85
C SER A 144 -8.47 14.62 10.27
N TYR A 145 -7.80 13.85 11.13
CA TYR A 145 -6.71 12.99 10.69
C TYR A 145 -6.43 11.84 11.64
N TYR A 146 -5.71 10.86 11.09
CA TYR A 146 -4.97 9.84 11.83
C TYR A 146 -3.56 9.75 11.29
N ALA A 147 -2.57 9.73 12.18
CA ALA A 147 -1.18 9.49 11.81
C ALA A 147 -0.51 8.53 12.79
N ARG A 148 0.35 7.66 12.26
CA ARG A 148 1.13 6.69 13.04
C ARG A 148 2.54 6.59 12.51
N TRP A 149 3.50 6.52 13.43
CA TRP A 149 4.94 6.41 13.16
C TRP A 149 5.42 4.96 13.29
N ARG A 150 6.62 4.67 12.78
CA ARG A 150 7.20 3.31 12.81
C ARG A 150 7.52 2.84 14.24
N ASP A 151 7.75 3.76 15.15
CA ASP A 151 7.90 3.49 16.59
C ASP A 151 6.59 3.06 17.29
N GLY A 152 5.46 3.12 16.59
CA GLY A 152 4.14 2.74 17.09
C GLY A 152 3.38 3.87 17.78
N ARG A 153 3.98 5.04 17.99
CA ARG A 153 3.26 6.23 18.45
C ARG A 153 2.27 6.66 17.37
N TRP A 154 1.13 7.18 17.80
CA TRP A 154 0.11 7.69 16.90
C TRP A 154 -0.44 9.02 17.46
N VAL A 155 -1.11 9.77 16.58
CA VAL A 155 -2.00 10.88 16.95
C VAL A 155 -3.24 10.80 16.07
N SER A 156 -4.35 11.31 16.60
CA SER A 156 -5.56 11.48 15.82
C SER A 156 -6.27 12.74 16.27
N TRP A 157 -6.83 13.46 15.30
CA TRP A 157 -7.82 14.49 15.52
C TRP A 157 -9.08 14.02 14.82
N ALA A 158 -9.98 13.40 15.57
CA ALA A 158 -11.21 12.79 15.06
C ALA A 158 -12.29 12.85 16.17
N SER A 159 -13.50 12.37 15.91
CA SER A 159 -14.52 12.28 16.95
C SER A 159 -14.10 11.32 18.08
N ASP A 160 -14.58 11.55 19.29
CA ASP A 160 -14.30 10.72 20.47
C ASP A 160 -14.53 9.22 20.18
N GLU A 161 -15.62 8.88 19.48
CA GLU A 161 -15.91 7.51 19.05
C GLU A 161 -14.77 6.85 18.24
N ILE A 162 -14.08 7.61 17.39
CA ILE A 162 -12.96 7.13 16.59
C ILE A 162 -11.73 6.95 17.47
N ILE A 163 -11.47 7.92 18.37
CA ILE A 163 -10.36 7.89 19.30
C ILE A 163 -10.50 6.70 20.27
N ASP A 164 -11.70 6.46 20.78
CA ASP A 164 -12.03 5.31 21.62
C ASP A 164 -11.84 4.00 20.85
N ALA A 165 -12.35 3.92 19.62
CA ALA A 165 -12.19 2.73 18.78
C ALA A 165 -10.72 2.39 18.49
N ILE A 166 -9.86 3.40 18.32
CA ILE A 166 -8.41 3.24 18.15
C ILE A 166 -7.78 2.83 19.49
N SER A 167 -8.12 3.49 20.59
CA SER A 167 -7.54 3.26 21.92
C SER A 167 -7.86 1.87 22.46
N ASP A 168 -9.10 1.42 22.31
CA ASP A 168 -9.52 0.04 22.62
C ASP A 168 -8.69 -0.97 21.83
N ALA A 169 -8.57 -0.75 20.52
CA ALA A 169 -7.82 -1.66 19.67
C ALA A 169 -6.36 -1.76 20.09
N HIS A 170 -5.74 -0.64 20.47
CA HIS A 170 -4.38 -0.62 21.00
C HIS A 170 -4.27 -1.35 22.36
N SER A 171 -5.27 -1.19 23.23
CA SER A 171 -5.34 -1.89 24.52
C SER A 171 -5.46 -3.42 24.36
N ASP A 172 -6.17 -3.86 23.31
CA ASP A 172 -6.29 -5.28 22.92
C ASP A 172 -5.05 -5.85 22.21
N GLY A 173 -3.94 -5.08 22.16
CA GLY A 173 -2.72 -5.49 21.46
C GLY A 173 -2.83 -5.48 19.93
N ARG A 174 -3.86 -4.83 19.38
CA ARG A 174 -4.05 -4.61 17.94
C ARG A 174 -3.49 -3.26 17.53
N TYR A 175 -3.48 -3.01 16.23
CA TYR A 175 -3.12 -1.71 15.67
C TYR A 175 -3.87 -1.41 14.39
N VAL A 176 -3.97 -0.12 14.07
CA VAL A 176 -4.60 0.36 12.83
C VAL A 176 -3.76 -0.04 11.62
N LYS A 177 -4.34 -0.89 10.76
CA LYS A 177 -3.78 -1.31 9.47
C LYS A 177 -4.14 -0.34 8.36
N ALA A 178 -5.40 0.06 8.32
CA ALA A 178 -5.95 1.05 7.41
C ALA A 178 -7.04 1.84 8.15
N ILE A 179 -7.20 3.10 7.79
CA ILE A 179 -8.26 3.94 8.33
C ILE A 179 -8.70 4.94 7.27
N ALA A 180 -10.01 5.10 7.12
CA ALA A 180 -10.61 6.15 6.32
C ALA A 180 -11.53 7.01 7.18
N LEU A 181 -11.43 8.32 6.97
CA LEU A 181 -12.27 9.34 7.58
C LEU A 181 -13.08 9.97 6.44
N GLY A 182 -14.40 9.89 6.51
CA GLY A 182 -15.29 10.28 5.42
C GLY A 182 -16.29 11.35 5.81
N TYR A 183 -17.20 11.61 4.88
CA TYR A 183 -18.31 12.55 5.00
C TYR A 183 -19.09 12.36 6.31
N GLY A 184 -19.49 13.48 6.92
CA GLY A 184 -20.29 13.48 8.14
C GLY A 184 -19.65 12.78 9.35
N LYS A 185 -18.31 12.79 9.44
CA LYS A 185 -17.52 12.10 10.48
C LYS A 185 -17.71 10.57 10.46
N SER A 186 -18.03 10.02 9.30
CA SER A 186 -18.02 8.59 9.08
C SER A 186 -16.60 8.03 9.11
N TYR A 187 -16.46 6.76 9.45
CA TYR A 187 -15.15 6.12 9.45
C TYR A 187 -15.23 4.61 9.22
N VAL A 188 -14.10 4.07 8.75
CA VAL A 188 -13.79 2.65 8.78
C VAL A 188 -12.36 2.46 9.26
N ILE A 189 -12.16 1.57 10.21
CA ILE A 189 -10.85 1.18 10.75
C ILE A 189 -10.66 -0.32 10.54
N SER A 190 -9.57 -0.66 9.89
CA SER A 190 -9.06 -2.03 9.83
C SER A 190 -7.97 -2.23 10.87
N LEU A 191 -8.07 -3.32 11.63
CA LEU A 191 -7.26 -3.61 12.81
C LEU A 191 -6.51 -4.93 12.63
N GLY A 192 -5.19 -4.91 12.77
CA GLY A 192 -4.35 -6.11 12.72
C GLY A 192 -3.76 -6.48 14.08
N LEU A 193 -3.46 -7.76 14.28
CA LEU A 193 -2.67 -8.22 15.43
C LEU A 193 -1.20 -7.82 15.27
N ARG A 194 -0.53 -7.53 16.38
CA ARG A 194 0.92 -7.23 16.44
C ARG A 194 1.83 -8.43 16.11
N SER A 195 1.28 -9.56 15.68
CA SER A 195 2.03 -10.78 15.43
C SER A 195 3.09 -10.61 14.35
N ARG A 196 4.28 -11.17 14.60
CA ARG A 196 5.40 -11.32 13.65
C ARG A 196 5.25 -12.55 12.75
N THR A 197 4.20 -13.36 12.94
CA THR A 197 3.95 -14.51 12.08
C THR A 197 3.62 -14.04 10.67
N THR A 198 4.31 -14.60 9.68
CA THR A 198 4.09 -14.36 8.24
C THR A 198 2.72 -14.77 7.74
N LYS A 199 1.94 -15.49 8.56
CA LYS A 199 0.55 -15.85 8.25
C LYS A 199 -0.32 -14.60 8.39
N TRP A 200 -0.95 -14.21 7.29
CA TRP A 200 -1.86 -13.07 7.23
C TRP A 200 -3.04 -13.30 8.18
N SER A 201 -2.94 -12.71 9.37
CA SER A 201 -4.00 -12.81 10.36
C SER A 201 -5.21 -12.01 9.91
N LYS A 202 -6.40 -12.58 10.08
CA LYS A 202 -7.69 -11.88 10.02
C LYS A 202 -7.61 -10.48 10.59
N LEU A 203 -8.06 -9.50 9.80
CA LEU A 203 -8.17 -8.12 10.23
C LEU A 203 -9.55 -7.87 10.83
N GLY A 204 -9.59 -7.29 12.03
CA GLY A 204 -10.83 -6.80 12.61
C GLY A 204 -11.27 -5.52 11.90
N ILE A 205 -12.58 -5.31 11.81
CA ILE A 205 -13.15 -4.09 11.21
C ILE A 205 -14.01 -3.40 12.28
N ARG A 206 -13.76 -2.11 12.51
CA ARG A 206 -14.65 -1.21 13.27
C ARG A 206 -15.09 -0.08 12.35
N TYR A 207 -16.38 0.25 12.33
CA TYR A 207 -16.87 1.32 11.47
C TYR A 207 -18.14 1.96 12.03
N ASN A 208 -18.32 3.25 11.74
CA ASN A 208 -19.60 3.93 11.83
C ASN A 208 -19.75 4.83 10.61
N LEU A 209 -20.67 4.49 9.72
CA LEU A 209 -20.86 5.23 8.47
C LEU A 209 -21.90 6.35 8.60
N LYS A 210 -22.48 6.58 9.78
CA LYS A 210 -23.43 7.68 10.07
C LYS A 210 -24.65 7.78 9.14
N GLY A 211 -24.99 6.68 8.45
CA GLY A 211 -26.08 6.63 7.46
C GLY A 211 -25.63 6.80 6.00
N TYR A 212 -24.36 7.17 5.79
CA TYR A 212 -23.72 7.33 4.49
C TYR A 212 -23.14 6.00 3.96
N TYR A 213 -22.61 6.04 2.73
CA TYR A 213 -21.95 4.94 2.03
C TYR A 213 -22.75 3.65 2.06
N LYS A 214 -24.04 3.71 1.67
CA LYS A 214 -24.98 2.58 1.77
C LYS A 214 -24.45 1.30 1.13
N GLY A 215 -23.78 1.41 -0.02
CA GLY A 215 -23.15 0.29 -0.71
C GLY A 215 -22.02 -0.37 0.10
N LEU A 216 -21.21 0.44 0.78
CA LEU A 216 -20.17 -0.05 1.69
C LEU A 216 -20.79 -0.67 2.94
N LYS A 217 -21.79 -0.02 3.55
CA LYS A 217 -22.50 -0.56 4.72
C LYS A 217 -23.08 -1.94 4.44
N LYS A 218 -23.77 -2.09 3.30
CA LYS A 218 -24.33 -3.38 2.87
C LYS A 218 -23.23 -4.43 2.70
N PHE A 219 -22.16 -4.08 1.99
CA PHE A 219 -21.03 -5.00 1.78
C PHE A 219 -20.39 -5.44 3.10
N LEU A 220 -20.10 -4.51 4.01
CA LEU A 220 -19.50 -4.83 5.31
C LEU A 220 -20.46 -5.69 6.14
N TYR A 221 -21.76 -5.41 6.14
CA TYR A 221 -22.73 -6.23 6.85
C TYR A 221 -22.78 -7.68 6.33
N GLU A 222 -22.73 -7.86 5.01
CA GLU A 222 -22.76 -9.19 4.39
C GLU A 222 -21.44 -9.97 4.54
N ASN A 223 -20.30 -9.27 4.62
CA ASN A 223 -18.97 -9.90 4.52
C ASN A 223 -18.04 -9.63 5.72
N TYR A 224 -18.53 -9.04 6.83
CA TYR A 224 -17.67 -8.64 7.96
C TYR A 224 -16.87 -9.79 8.57
N ARG A 225 -17.37 -11.03 8.44
CA ARG A 225 -16.70 -12.23 8.97
C ARG A 225 -15.59 -12.75 8.08
N THR A 226 -15.55 -12.40 6.82
CA THR A 226 -14.61 -13.00 5.84
C THR A 226 -13.71 -11.96 5.21
N THR A 227 -14.03 -10.68 5.34
CA THR A 227 -13.29 -9.58 4.73
C THR A 227 -12.17 -9.06 5.64
N SER A 228 -10.97 -8.96 5.08
CA SER A 228 -9.84 -8.24 5.67
C SER A 228 -9.47 -7.04 4.80
N ILE A 229 -9.72 -5.82 5.29
CA ILE A 229 -9.47 -4.57 4.55
C ILE A 229 -7.99 -4.18 4.70
N VAL A 230 -7.27 -4.08 3.60
CA VAL A 230 -5.84 -3.67 3.61
C VAL A 230 -5.62 -2.21 3.28
N ALA A 231 -6.54 -1.59 2.53
CA ALA A 231 -6.55 -0.16 2.25
C ALA A 231 -8.00 0.29 2.03
N ILE A 232 -8.37 1.47 2.53
CA ILE A 232 -9.70 2.04 2.33
C ILE A 232 -9.62 3.57 2.29
N ALA A 233 -10.47 4.17 1.46
CA ALA A 233 -10.75 5.59 1.38
C ALA A 233 -12.25 5.79 1.26
N LEU A 234 -12.77 6.81 1.94
CA LEU A 234 -14.12 7.33 1.81
C LEU A 234 -13.97 8.71 1.17
N ASP A 235 -14.75 9.03 0.15
CA ASP A 235 -14.73 10.39 -0.39
C ASP A 235 -15.30 11.35 0.67
N MET A 236 -14.49 12.30 1.10
CA MET A 236 -14.90 13.24 2.13
C MET A 236 -15.89 14.30 1.62
N SER A 237 -16.05 14.47 0.30
CA SER A 237 -16.94 15.47 -0.28
C SER A 237 -18.29 14.94 -0.71
N ASN A 238 -18.53 13.63 -0.64
CA ASN A 238 -19.84 13.06 -0.94
C ASN A 238 -20.21 11.86 -0.04
N GLU A 239 -21.50 11.53 -0.07
CA GLU A 239 -22.11 10.55 0.82
C GLU A 239 -22.02 9.10 0.34
N THR A 240 -21.52 8.85 -0.87
CA THR A 240 -21.71 7.58 -1.57
C THR A 240 -20.40 6.89 -1.93
N ASP A 241 -19.36 7.66 -2.19
CA ASP A 241 -18.18 7.16 -2.86
C ASP A 241 -17.12 6.65 -1.91
N PHE A 242 -16.62 5.46 -2.24
CA PHE A 242 -15.57 4.82 -1.48
C PHE A 242 -14.74 3.95 -2.40
N GLN A 243 -13.51 3.68 -1.96
CA GLN A 243 -12.68 2.65 -2.57
C GLN A 243 -12.00 1.85 -1.47
N MET A 244 -11.92 0.54 -1.66
CA MET A 244 -11.17 -0.33 -0.77
C MET A 244 -10.45 -1.43 -1.53
N VAL A 245 -9.33 -1.85 -0.97
CA VAL A 245 -8.64 -3.09 -1.31
C VAL A 245 -8.77 -4.01 -0.11
N TYR A 246 -9.19 -5.24 -0.36
CA TYR A 246 -9.44 -6.24 0.67
C TYR A 246 -9.06 -7.62 0.14
N HIS A 247 -8.97 -8.60 1.02
CA HIS A 247 -8.99 -10.00 0.64
C HIS A 247 -10.05 -10.73 1.46
N ASN A 248 -10.54 -11.83 0.92
CA ASN A 248 -11.38 -12.74 1.68
C ASN A 248 -10.50 -13.79 2.35
N GLU A 249 -10.89 -14.20 3.55
CA GLU A 249 -10.22 -15.28 4.29
C GLU A 249 -10.45 -16.65 3.65
N GLU A 250 -11.61 -16.85 3.03
CA GLU A 250 -11.97 -18.12 2.38
C GLU A 250 -11.19 -18.36 1.08
N ASP A 251 -10.67 -17.30 0.46
CA ASP A 251 -9.89 -17.36 -0.79
C ASP A 251 -8.37 -17.38 -0.56
N ALA A 252 -7.94 -17.41 0.71
CA ALA A 252 -6.54 -17.37 1.07
C ALA A 252 -5.97 -18.79 1.19
N ASP A 253 -5.43 -19.32 0.09
CA ASP A 253 -4.57 -20.51 0.15
C ASP A 253 -3.27 -20.18 0.89
N ASP A 254 -2.68 -21.17 1.56
CA ASP A 254 -1.47 -21.00 2.40
C ASP A 254 -0.27 -20.37 1.65
N THR A 255 -0.32 -20.27 0.31
CA THR A 255 0.74 -19.73 -0.54
C THR A 255 0.44 -18.40 -1.22
N THR A 256 -0.82 -17.99 -1.37
CA THR A 256 -1.19 -16.82 -2.21
C THR A 256 -2.44 -16.09 -1.71
N ILE A 257 -2.35 -14.77 -1.57
CA ILE A 257 -3.50 -13.91 -1.26
C ILE A 257 -4.01 -13.21 -2.51
N ASN A 258 -5.29 -13.41 -2.78
CA ASN A 258 -6.01 -12.74 -3.84
C ASN A 258 -6.62 -11.44 -3.30
N PHE A 259 -5.96 -10.32 -3.61
CA PHE A 259 -6.50 -9.00 -3.30
C PHE A 259 -7.58 -8.60 -4.31
N ARG A 260 -8.71 -8.14 -3.78
CA ARG A 260 -9.87 -7.65 -4.52
C ARG A 260 -9.99 -6.14 -4.29
N ARG A 261 -10.44 -5.42 -5.33
CA ARG A 261 -10.80 -4.00 -5.25
C ARG A 261 -12.32 -3.88 -5.26
N ARG A 262 -12.86 -3.03 -4.39
CA ARG A 262 -14.25 -2.56 -4.46
C ARG A 262 -14.25 -1.05 -4.52
N ILE A 263 -15.17 -0.51 -5.29
CA ILE A 263 -15.42 0.92 -5.44
C ILE A 263 -16.94 1.13 -5.37
N SER A 264 -17.38 2.36 -5.09
CA SER A 264 -18.79 2.76 -5.27
C SER A 264 -19.26 2.57 -6.71
N ASP A 265 -20.56 2.80 -6.95
CA ASP A 265 -21.41 2.35 -8.06
C ASP A 265 -20.83 2.44 -9.50
N ASP A 266 -21.59 1.92 -10.47
CA ASP A 266 -21.15 1.74 -11.85
C ASP A 266 -20.72 3.04 -12.56
N ASP A 267 -21.11 4.24 -12.12
CA ASP A 267 -20.68 5.52 -12.72
C ASP A 267 -19.22 5.86 -12.42
N VAL A 268 -18.76 5.60 -11.17
CA VAL A 268 -17.34 5.73 -10.83
C VAL A 268 -16.55 4.64 -11.55
N ARG A 269 -17.10 3.43 -11.66
CA ARG A 269 -16.50 2.34 -12.45
C ARG A 269 -16.46 2.61 -13.94
N SER A 270 -17.45 3.28 -14.51
CA SER A 270 -17.56 3.60 -15.94
C SER A 270 -16.61 4.73 -16.29
N SER A 271 -16.55 5.77 -15.45
CA SER A 271 -15.53 6.82 -15.56
C SER A 271 -14.13 6.20 -15.53
N ILE A 272 -13.89 5.31 -14.57
CA ILE A 272 -12.66 4.50 -14.51
C ILE A 272 -12.49 3.66 -15.78
N GLY A 273 -13.50 2.90 -16.20
CA GLY A 273 -13.56 2.02 -17.38
C GLY A 273 -13.21 2.70 -18.71
N GLU A 274 -13.77 3.88 -18.96
CA GLU A 274 -13.50 4.72 -20.14
C GLU A 274 -12.06 5.20 -20.21
N TRP A 275 -11.37 5.35 -19.06
CA TRP A 275 -9.96 5.71 -18.99
C TRP A 275 -9.03 4.52 -19.27
N TRP A 276 -9.48 3.27 -19.05
CA TRP A 276 -8.68 2.06 -19.33
C TRP A 276 -8.76 1.57 -20.78
N GLY A 277 -9.81 1.95 -21.52
CA GLY A 277 -10.00 1.54 -22.92
C GLY A 277 -9.19 2.33 -23.96
N LYS A 278 -8.37 3.30 -23.53
CA LYS A 278 -7.54 4.16 -24.39
C LYS A 278 -6.03 3.98 -24.18
N ALA A 279 -5.60 2.89 -23.55
CA ALA A 279 -4.19 2.50 -23.45
C ALA A 279 -3.82 1.46 -24.50
#